data_AF-A0A8H4AED1-F1
#
_entry.id   AF-A0A8H4AED1-F1
#
_cell.length_a   1.000
_cell.length_b   1.000
_cell.length_c   1.000
_cell.angle_alpha   90.00
_cell.angle_beta   90.00
_cell.angle_gamma   90.00
#
_symmetry.space_group_name_H-M   'P 1'
#
loop_
_entity.id
_entity.type
_entity.pdbx_description
1 polymer ?
#
loop_
_entity_poly.entity_id
_entity_poly.type
_entity_poly.pdbx_seq_one_letter_code
_entity_poly.pdbx_strand_id
1 'polypeptide(L)'
;MDDLIPNNIVHVNGGKNLNITTGIPCKIINDGHYLDNGGEGYGSLVRLIGIPYDRNDYNYARQIWFFEESLNYGEYRISSDRNYLDTLGGGHESEVGISSRNHYDHPYYSRQLWTFSTQMISETEEVQIQSLSNKCYLDNWGGYSTVHFSEYLNKPPDSRQLWKFEIADYKLKVEIENFKYDKKINDLDSYTSKITSVIFTSRNRSCSNPWKTEITLSEKTPNITSWSFNKSNDLTFLDNLDVDVKAEYAGVKGTFHEIIKWNNKTTSLETTKKLKLDETNISGKYSIEIQNKEEVEVKIIWHKVNLDIQFTAMAKIKGFSDRLRKNGTIAKMEQVDANAVSLFLKNSGFKGKIATEGKNVLVEITGNINIQGALKCEIEKSSKFLSN
;
A
#
# COMPACT_ATOMS: atom_id res chain seq x y z
N MET A 1 -6.51 24.93 -8.16
CA MET A 1 -7.03 23.59 -7.82
C MET A 1 -8.50 23.41 -8.18
N ASP A 2 -9.23 24.46 -8.59
CA ASP A 2 -10.69 24.40 -8.81
C ASP A 2 -11.12 23.92 -10.20
N ASP A 3 -10.17 23.49 -11.04
CA ASP A 3 -10.42 23.08 -12.41
C ASP A 3 -10.43 21.55 -12.60
N LEU A 4 -10.21 20.76 -11.55
CA LEU A 4 -10.31 19.30 -11.59
C LEU A 4 -11.75 18.83 -11.34
N ILE A 5 -12.15 17.76 -12.01
CA ILE A 5 -13.39 17.05 -11.67
C ILE A 5 -13.22 16.41 -10.28
N PRO A 6 -14.16 16.59 -9.34
CA PRO A 6 -14.11 15.96 -8.01
C PRO A 6 -14.15 14.44 -8.14
N ASN A 7 -13.62 13.68 -7.16
CA ASN A 7 -13.71 12.22 -7.17
C ASN A 7 -14.89 11.75 -6.33
N ASN A 8 -16.09 12.17 -6.75
CA ASN A 8 -17.34 11.69 -6.17
C ASN A 8 -17.54 10.21 -6.54
N ILE A 9 -18.10 9.44 -5.61
CA ILE A 9 -18.47 8.05 -5.87
C ILE A 9 -19.56 8.05 -6.95
N VAL A 10 -19.46 7.16 -7.93
CA VAL A 10 -20.50 7.03 -8.95
C VAL A 10 -21.66 6.22 -8.39
N HIS A 11 -22.87 6.75 -8.57
CA HIS A 11 -24.12 6.21 -8.05
C HIS A 11 -24.98 5.61 -9.15
N VAL A 12 -25.69 4.54 -8.82
CA VAL A 12 -26.73 3.90 -9.64
C VAL A 12 -28.09 4.48 -9.26
N ASN A 13 -28.97 4.67 -10.25
CA ASN A 13 -30.35 5.09 -10.01
C ASN A 13 -31.12 4.05 -9.18
N GLY A 14 -31.32 4.35 -7.90
CA GLY A 14 -31.88 3.44 -6.89
C GLY A 14 -30.96 3.21 -5.67
N GLY A 15 -29.86 3.96 -5.57
CA GLY A 15 -29.16 4.20 -4.29
C GLY A 15 -27.94 3.34 -4.01
N LYS A 16 -27.51 2.49 -4.96
CA LYS A 16 -26.28 1.69 -4.84
C LYS A 16 -25.07 2.47 -5.37
N ASN A 17 -23.92 2.32 -4.73
CA ASN A 17 -22.65 2.92 -5.15
C ASN A 17 -21.86 1.94 -6.02
N LEU A 18 -21.20 2.46 -7.05
CA LEU A 18 -20.24 1.73 -7.87
C LEU A 18 -18.83 1.87 -7.32
N ASN A 19 -17.97 0.90 -7.64
CA ASN A 19 -16.56 0.91 -7.26
C ASN A 19 -15.71 1.81 -8.17
N ILE A 20 -16.24 2.96 -8.59
CA ILE A 20 -15.56 3.95 -9.43
C ILE A 20 -15.90 5.36 -8.93
N THR A 21 -15.05 6.33 -9.27
CA THR A 21 -15.26 7.75 -8.95
C THR A 21 -15.16 8.60 -10.21
N THR A 22 -15.81 9.76 -10.18
CA THR A 22 -15.70 10.75 -11.24
C THR A 22 -14.28 11.29 -11.37
N GLY A 23 -13.90 11.67 -12.58
CA GLY A 23 -12.62 12.28 -12.89
C GLY A 23 -11.39 11.37 -12.76
N ILE A 24 -11.57 10.09 -12.44
CA ILE A 24 -10.51 9.06 -12.41
C ILE A 24 -10.63 8.16 -13.65
N PRO A 25 -9.51 7.79 -14.29
CA PRO A 25 -9.52 6.93 -15.48
C PRO A 25 -9.92 5.50 -15.12
N CYS A 26 -10.68 4.89 -16.00
CA CYS A 26 -11.01 3.48 -15.93
C CYS A 26 -11.14 2.87 -17.33
N LYS A 27 -11.12 1.54 -17.38
CA LYS A 27 -11.55 0.76 -18.54
C LYS A 27 -12.98 0.29 -18.31
N ILE A 28 -13.80 0.35 -19.36
CA ILE A 28 -15.17 -0.18 -19.39
C ILE A 28 -15.12 -1.51 -20.12
N ILE A 29 -15.60 -2.58 -19.48
CA ILE A 29 -15.37 -3.95 -19.95
C ILE A 29 -16.70 -4.69 -20.02
N ASN A 30 -16.90 -5.46 -21.09
CA ASN A 30 -18.03 -6.36 -21.28
C ASN A 30 -17.51 -7.70 -21.78
N ASP A 31 -17.81 -8.78 -21.05
CA ASP A 31 -17.41 -10.16 -21.38
C ASP A 31 -15.95 -10.31 -21.86
N GLY A 32 -15.01 -9.71 -21.11
CA GLY A 32 -13.58 -9.74 -21.44
C GLY A 32 -13.11 -8.76 -22.53
N HIS A 33 -14.02 -8.00 -23.14
CA HIS A 33 -13.72 -7.02 -24.18
C HIS A 33 -13.80 -5.59 -23.66
N TYR A 34 -12.89 -4.75 -24.12
CA TYR A 34 -12.72 -3.37 -23.68
C TYR A 34 -13.43 -2.41 -24.64
N LEU A 35 -14.16 -1.45 -24.08
CA LEU A 35 -14.79 -0.38 -24.84
C LEU A 35 -13.71 0.53 -25.44
N ASP A 36 -13.69 0.64 -26.76
CA ASP A 36 -12.72 1.42 -27.53
C ASP A 36 -13.43 2.55 -28.29
N ASN A 37 -12.89 3.76 -28.22
CA ASN A 37 -13.49 4.93 -28.84
C ASN A 37 -13.30 5.02 -30.37
N GLY A 38 -12.64 4.04 -31.01
CA GLY A 38 -12.39 3.96 -32.45
C GLY A 38 -11.21 4.81 -32.95
N GLY A 39 -10.81 5.84 -32.20
CA GLY A 39 -9.61 6.64 -32.45
C GLY A 39 -9.66 7.62 -33.64
N GLU A 40 -10.81 7.79 -34.29
CA GLU A 40 -10.99 8.67 -35.46
C GLU A 40 -11.62 10.04 -35.11
N GLY A 41 -11.85 10.32 -33.81
CA GLY A 41 -12.44 11.58 -33.33
C GLY A 41 -13.97 11.64 -33.45
N TYR A 42 -14.52 12.83 -33.65
CA TYR A 42 -15.98 13.04 -33.76
C TYR A 42 -16.62 12.11 -34.80
N GLY A 43 -17.71 11.44 -34.43
CA GLY A 43 -18.44 10.53 -35.31
C GLY A 43 -17.85 9.12 -35.38
N SER A 44 -16.74 8.85 -34.70
CA SER A 44 -16.21 7.48 -34.60
C SER A 44 -17.21 6.58 -33.91
N LEU A 45 -17.27 5.35 -34.40
CA LEU A 45 -18.09 4.30 -33.80
C LEU A 45 -17.30 3.62 -32.69
N VAL A 46 -17.99 3.35 -31.59
CA VAL A 46 -17.45 2.64 -30.45
C VAL A 46 -17.37 1.15 -30.76
N ARG A 47 -16.24 0.55 -30.40
CA ARG A 47 -15.91 -0.84 -30.69
C ARG A 47 -15.63 -1.61 -29.41
N LEU A 48 -15.61 -2.93 -29.55
CA LEU A 48 -15.12 -3.84 -28.53
C LEU A 48 -13.80 -4.45 -29.00
N ILE A 49 -12.82 -4.46 -28.13
CA ILE A 49 -11.49 -5.03 -28.41
C ILE A 49 -11.16 -6.04 -27.32
N GLY A 50 -10.82 -7.28 -27.69
CA GLY A 50 -10.52 -8.35 -26.72
C GLY A 50 -9.15 -8.23 -26.03
N ILE A 51 -8.32 -7.27 -26.44
CA ILE A 51 -6.98 -7.07 -25.91
C ILE A 51 -6.91 -5.71 -25.20
N PRO A 52 -6.51 -5.67 -23.90
CA PRO A 52 -6.25 -4.42 -23.23
C PRO A 52 -5.01 -3.76 -23.82
N TYR A 53 -5.08 -2.46 -24.12
CA TYR A 53 -3.88 -1.67 -24.41
C TYR A 53 -3.12 -1.39 -23.11
N ASP A 54 -1.80 -1.56 -23.18
CA ASP A 54 -0.87 -1.17 -22.13
C ASP A 54 -0.66 0.34 -22.13
N ARG A 55 -0.26 0.90 -20.98
CA ARG A 55 -0.06 2.35 -20.83
C ARG A 55 0.90 2.98 -21.84
N ASN A 56 1.86 2.20 -22.33
CA ASN A 56 2.85 2.64 -23.31
C ASN A 56 2.39 2.48 -24.77
N ASP A 57 1.21 1.88 -25.01
CA ASP A 57 0.62 1.74 -26.34
C ASP A 57 0.05 3.08 -26.83
N TYR A 58 0.23 3.37 -28.11
CA TYR A 58 -0.32 4.59 -28.72
C TYR A 58 -1.86 4.61 -28.74
N ASN A 59 -2.50 3.44 -28.68
CA ASN A 59 -3.95 3.28 -28.59
C ASN A 59 -4.47 3.28 -27.15
N TYR A 60 -3.61 3.33 -26.13
CA TYR A 60 -4.02 3.25 -24.73
C TYR A 60 -5.19 4.16 -24.38
N ALA A 61 -5.08 5.43 -24.78
CA ALA A 61 -6.09 6.46 -24.50
C ALA A 61 -7.48 6.12 -25.05
N ARG A 62 -7.58 5.28 -26.10
CA ARG A 62 -8.86 4.88 -26.72
C ARG A 62 -9.71 4.00 -25.83
N GLN A 63 -9.08 3.26 -24.91
CA GLN A 63 -9.74 2.39 -23.94
C GLN A 63 -9.86 3.02 -22.55
N ILE A 64 -9.37 4.25 -22.37
CA ILE A 64 -9.46 4.97 -21.10
C ILE A 64 -10.63 5.92 -21.12
N TRP A 65 -11.49 5.76 -20.13
CA TRP A 65 -12.73 6.48 -19.96
C TRP A 65 -12.77 7.18 -18.60
N PHE A 66 -13.39 8.36 -18.57
CA PHE A 66 -13.60 9.18 -17.38
C PHE A 66 -15.08 9.51 -17.24
N PHE A 67 -15.56 9.51 -16.01
CA PHE A 67 -16.91 9.95 -15.67
C PHE A 67 -16.91 11.39 -15.17
N GLU A 68 -17.86 12.18 -15.64
CA GLU A 68 -18.15 13.53 -15.15
C GLU A 68 -19.62 13.59 -14.77
N GLU A 69 -19.93 13.89 -13.51
CA GLU A 69 -21.30 14.06 -13.05
C GLU A 69 -21.95 15.27 -13.74
N SER A 70 -23.22 15.10 -14.13
CA SER A 70 -24.05 16.16 -14.69
C SER A 70 -24.52 17.11 -13.56
N LEU A 71 -25.37 18.09 -13.89
CA LEU A 71 -26.03 18.91 -12.87
C LEU A 71 -27.02 18.10 -12.02
N ASN A 72 -27.52 16.99 -12.56
CA ASN A 72 -28.44 16.10 -11.87
C ASN A 72 -27.68 14.92 -11.28
N TYR A 73 -27.91 14.67 -10.00
CA TYR A 73 -27.32 13.55 -9.28
C TYR A 73 -27.66 12.21 -9.96
N GLY A 74 -26.65 11.37 -10.16
CA GLY A 74 -26.82 10.05 -10.79
C GLY A 74 -26.80 10.06 -12.33
N GLU A 75 -26.60 11.22 -12.95
CA GLU A 75 -26.41 11.35 -14.39
C GLU A 75 -24.96 11.69 -14.71
N TYR A 76 -24.39 11.05 -15.73
CA TYR A 76 -22.98 11.18 -16.05
C TYR A 76 -22.74 11.39 -17.53
N ARG A 77 -21.69 12.15 -17.83
CA ARG A 77 -21.00 12.13 -19.11
C ARG A 77 -19.85 11.15 -19.04
N ILE A 78 -19.67 10.37 -20.09
CA ILE A 78 -18.57 9.40 -20.22
C ILE A 78 -17.66 9.91 -21.32
N SER A 79 -16.38 10.14 -21.01
CA SER A 79 -15.43 10.78 -21.93
C SER A 79 -14.15 9.97 -22.11
N SER A 80 -13.60 10.02 -23.32
CA SER A 80 -12.34 9.40 -23.71
C SER A 80 -11.65 10.27 -24.75
N ASP A 81 -10.37 10.55 -24.56
CA ASP A 81 -9.54 11.37 -25.46
C ASP A 81 -10.25 12.65 -25.98
N ARG A 82 -10.78 13.45 -25.05
CA ARG A 82 -11.55 14.70 -25.31
C ARG A 82 -12.87 14.54 -26.05
N ASN A 83 -13.26 13.32 -26.40
CA ASN A 83 -14.56 12.98 -26.96
C ASN A 83 -15.46 12.37 -25.87
N TYR A 84 -16.75 12.27 -26.18
CA TYR A 84 -17.81 11.86 -25.26
C TYR A 84 -18.63 10.77 -25.91
N LEU A 85 -18.98 9.75 -25.12
CA LEU A 85 -19.92 8.73 -25.54
C LEU A 85 -21.26 9.40 -25.86
N ASP A 86 -21.76 9.21 -27.07
CA ASP A 86 -22.90 9.96 -27.61
C ASP A 86 -23.82 9.04 -28.40
N THR A 87 -25.13 9.25 -28.24
CA THR A 87 -26.13 8.55 -29.05
C THR A 87 -26.13 8.95 -30.53
N LEU A 88 -25.56 10.09 -30.90
CA LEU A 88 -25.65 10.75 -32.21
C LEU A 88 -27.09 10.95 -32.72
N GLY A 89 -28.09 10.86 -31.82
CA GLY A 89 -29.50 10.86 -32.17
C GLY A 89 -30.04 9.51 -32.64
N GLY A 90 -29.24 8.45 -32.59
CA GLY A 90 -29.63 7.07 -32.86
C GLY A 90 -30.57 6.50 -31.80
N GLY A 91 -31.41 5.55 -32.22
CA GLY A 91 -32.35 4.81 -31.38
C GLY A 91 -31.94 3.35 -31.24
N HIS A 92 -32.91 2.45 -31.04
CA HIS A 92 -32.69 1.00 -31.06
C HIS A 92 -31.91 0.56 -32.31
N GLU A 93 -31.04 -0.44 -32.16
CA GLU A 93 -30.17 -1.05 -33.19
C GLU A 93 -29.07 -0.13 -33.74
N SER A 94 -29.14 1.18 -33.46
CA SER A 94 -28.12 2.13 -33.91
C SER A 94 -26.79 1.86 -33.18
N GLU A 95 -25.69 2.00 -33.91
CA GLU A 95 -24.35 1.93 -33.33
C GLU A 95 -24.09 3.13 -32.43
N VAL A 96 -23.31 2.90 -31.37
CA VAL A 96 -22.92 3.95 -30.43
C VAL A 96 -21.72 4.69 -30.99
N GLY A 97 -21.77 6.02 -30.93
CA GLY A 97 -20.71 6.87 -31.43
C GLY A 97 -20.05 7.69 -30.33
N ILE A 98 -19.06 8.48 -30.74
CA ILE A 98 -18.50 9.54 -29.92
C ILE A 98 -18.67 10.89 -30.59
N SER A 99 -18.75 11.95 -29.79
CA SER A 99 -18.81 13.32 -30.27
C SER A 99 -17.94 14.26 -29.42
N SER A 100 -17.79 15.49 -29.87
CA SER A 100 -17.07 16.53 -29.15
C SER A 100 -17.87 16.97 -27.92
N ARG A 101 -17.20 17.56 -26.93
CA ARG A 101 -17.87 18.01 -25.71
C ARG A 101 -19.00 19.02 -26.01
N ASN A 102 -20.22 18.67 -25.60
CA ASN A 102 -21.34 19.60 -25.64
C ASN A 102 -21.37 20.47 -24.36
N HIS A 103 -21.60 21.77 -24.53
CA HIS A 103 -21.93 22.66 -23.41
C HIS A 103 -23.32 22.32 -22.84
N TYR A 104 -23.60 22.67 -21.58
CA TYR A 104 -24.89 22.39 -20.94
C TYR A 104 -26.08 22.96 -21.71
N ASP A 105 -25.91 24.14 -22.31
CA ASP A 105 -26.96 24.83 -23.05
C ASP A 105 -27.09 24.33 -24.51
N HIS A 106 -26.24 23.38 -24.91
CA HIS A 106 -26.23 22.84 -26.27
C HIS A 106 -27.41 21.87 -26.46
N PRO A 107 -28.16 21.93 -27.59
CA PRO A 107 -29.34 21.10 -27.82
C PRO A 107 -29.03 19.60 -27.83
N TYR A 108 -27.77 19.23 -28.08
CA TYR A 108 -27.31 17.84 -28.09
C TYR A 108 -26.62 17.40 -26.80
N TYR A 109 -26.62 18.24 -25.75
CA TYR A 109 -26.04 17.89 -24.45
C TYR A 109 -26.66 16.61 -23.87
N SER A 110 -27.99 16.46 -23.98
CA SER A 110 -28.71 15.28 -23.50
C SER A 110 -28.27 13.97 -24.16
N ARG A 111 -27.69 14.03 -25.37
CA ARG A 111 -27.19 12.85 -26.09
C ARG A 111 -25.94 12.23 -25.47
N GLN A 112 -25.26 12.99 -24.60
CA GLN A 112 -24.07 12.57 -23.87
C GLN A 112 -24.36 12.20 -22.41
N LEU A 113 -25.63 12.14 -22.02
CA LEU A 113 -26.03 11.84 -20.65
C LEU A 113 -26.40 10.36 -20.49
N TRP A 114 -25.77 9.76 -19.50
CA TRP A 114 -25.86 8.34 -19.20
C TRP A 114 -26.22 8.12 -17.73
N THR A 115 -26.89 7.01 -17.45
CA THR A 115 -27.20 6.54 -16.10
C THR A 115 -26.92 5.04 -15.99
N PHE A 116 -26.85 4.54 -14.76
CA PHE A 116 -26.74 3.12 -14.46
C PHE A 116 -28.05 2.57 -13.89
N SER A 117 -28.43 1.36 -14.29
CA SER A 117 -29.65 0.66 -13.83
C SER A 117 -29.37 -0.31 -12.69
N THR A 118 -30.39 -0.54 -11.84
CA THR A 118 -30.35 -1.36 -10.61
C THR A 118 -30.78 -2.81 -10.78
N GLN A 119 -30.98 -3.33 -11.99
CA GLN A 119 -31.10 -4.79 -12.19
C GLN A 119 -29.73 -5.50 -12.07
N MET A 120 -28.92 -5.03 -11.13
CA MET A 120 -27.72 -5.68 -10.64
C MET A 120 -28.06 -7.10 -10.19
N ILE A 121 -27.33 -8.07 -10.70
CA ILE A 121 -27.10 -9.31 -9.96
C ILE A 121 -26.42 -8.87 -8.67
N SER A 122 -27.00 -9.17 -7.50
CA SER A 122 -26.46 -8.72 -6.21
C SER A 122 -25.02 -9.19 -5.93
N GLU A 123 -24.50 -10.09 -6.77
CA GLU A 123 -23.23 -10.79 -6.60
C GLU A 123 -22.13 -10.36 -7.58
N THR A 124 -22.46 -9.71 -8.71
CA THR A 124 -21.47 -9.27 -9.71
C THR A 124 -21.38 -7.74 -9.71
N GLU A 125 -20.18 -7.18 -9.76
CA GLU A 125 -19.96 -5.71 -9.75
C GLU A 125 -20.32 -5.04 -11.10
N GLU A 126 -21.19 -5.69 -11.87
CA GLU A 126 -21.56 -5.34 -13.23
C GLU A 126 -22.85 -4.53 -13.26
N VAL A 127 -22.97 -3.66 -14.26
CA VAL A 127 -24.11 -2.75 -14.45
C VAL A 127 -24.59 -2.70 -15.88
N GLN A 128 -25.86 -2.36 -16.07
CA GLN A 128 -26.31 -1.84 -17.36
C GLN A 128 -26.13 -0.32 -17.43
N ILE A 129 -25.64 0.15 -18.58
CA ILE A 129 -25.46 1.57 -18.90
C ILE A 129 -26.60 2.00 -19.82
N GLN A 130 -27.38 3.01 -19.42
CA GLN A 130 -28.53 3.49 -20.17
C GLN A 130 -28.31 4.93 -20.63
N SER A 131 -28.63 5.22 -21.88
CA SER A 131 -28.71 6.59 -22.37
C SER A 131 -30.00 7.27 -21.90
N LEU A 132 -29.87 8.50 -21.41
CA LEU A 132 -31.03 9.27 -20.97
C LEU A 132 -31.81 9.89 -22.14
N SER A 133 -31.17 10.10 -23.30
CA SER A 133 -31.82 10.73 -24.47
C SER A 133 -32.76 9.78 -25.21
N ASN A 134 -32.32 8.56 -25.48
CA ASN A 134 -33.07 7.58 -26.28
C ASN A 134 -33.62 6.41 -25.44
N LYS A 135 -33.35 6.39 -24.12
CA LYS A 135 -33.78 5.36 -23.15
C LYS A 135 -33.28 3.93 -23.44
N CYS A 136 -32.35 3.79 -24.38
CA CYS A 136 -31.75 2.50 -24.74
C CYS A 136 -30.54 2.17 -23.86
N TYR A 137 -30.23 0.89 -23.77
CA TYR A 137 -29.07 0.33 -23.06
C TYR A 137 -27.91 0.09 -24.02
N LEU A 138 -26.70 0.22 -23.49
CA LEU A 138 -25.47 -0.14 -24.17
C LEU A 138 -25.38 -1.67 -24.26
N ASP A 139 -25.29 -2.20 -25.48
CA ASP A 139 -25.43 -3.62 -25.78
C ASP A 139 -24.40 -4.06 -26.83
N ASN A 140 -23.73 -5.19 -26.60
CA ASN A 140 -22.78 -5.77 -27.57
C ASN A 140 -23.47 -6.57 -28.70
N TRP A 141 -24.78 -6.79 -28.60
CA TRP A 141 -25.63 -7.59 -29.50
C TRP A 141 -25.17 -9.03 -29.74
N GLY A 142 -24.37 -9.58 -28.83
CA GLY A 142 -23.73 -10.89 -28.97
C GLY A 142 -22.54 -10.88 -29.96
N GLY A 143 -22.17 -9.70 -30.47
CA GLY A 143 -20.97 -9.46 -31.24
C GLY A 143 -19.85 -8.87 -30.39
N TYR A 144 -18.61 -9.03 -30.85
CA TYR A 144 -17.42 -8.55 -30.14
C TYR A 144 -16.65 -7.48 -30.93
N SER A 145 -17.30 -6.82 -31.89
CA SER A 145 -16.69 -5.79 -32.75
C SER A 145 -17.34 -4.43 -32.66
N THR A 146 -18.64 -4.37 -32.36
CA THR A 146 -19.46 -3.15 -32.37
C THR A 146 -20.28 -3.06 -31.09
N VAL A 147 -20.70 -1.84 -30.77
CA VAL A 147 -21.60 -1.57 -29.65
C VAL A 147 -22.81 -0.83 -30.17
N HIS A 148 -23.99 -1.30 -29.80
CA HIS A 148 -25.26 -0.77 -30.28
C HIS A 148 -26.19 -0.42 -29.11
N PHE A 149 -27.29 0.23 -29.45
CA PHE A 149 -28.39 0.50 -28.55
C PHE A 149 -29.44 -0.61 -28.56
N SER A 150 -29.83 -1.07 -27.38
CA SER A 150 -30.97 -1.97 -27.21
C SER A 150 -32.07 -1.28 -26.42
N GLU A 151 -33.30 -1.26 -26.95
CA GLU A 151 -34.47 -0.79 -26.18
C GLU A 151 -34.90 -1.80 -25.11
N TYR A 152 -34.50 -3.07 -25.28
CA TYR A 152 -34.82 -4.16 -24.37
C TYR A 152 -33.80 -4.23 -23.25
N LEU A 153 -34.28 -4.23 -22.01
CA LEU A 153 -33.45 -4.55 -20.86
C LEU A 153 -33.28 -6.07 -20.78
N ASN A 154 -32.09 -6.56 -21.10
CA ASN A 154 -31.76 -7.96 -20.95
C ASN A 154 -31.55 -8.28 -19.47
N LYS A 155 -32.32 -9.25 -18.97
CA LYS A 155 -32.19 -9.71 -17.59
C LYS A 155 -30.96 -10.61 -17.47
N PRO A 156 -30.23 -10.53 -16.35
CA PRO A 156 -29.24 -11.54 -16.00
C PRO A 156 -29.72 -12.98 -16.20
N PRO A 157 -28.86 -13.91 -16.65
CA PRO A 157 -27.39 -13.79 -16.77
C PRO A 157 -26.91 -13.32 -18.16
N ASP A 158 -27.76 -12.71 -18.98
CA ASP A 158 -27.36 -12.23 -20.31
C ASP A 158 -26.25 -11.16 -20.20
N SER A 159 -25.02 -11.53 -20.57
CA SER A 159 -23.82 -10.70 -20.42
C SER A 159 -23.78 -9.52 -21.39
N ARG A 160 -24.64 -9.49 -22.41
CA ARG A 160 -24.57 -8.50 -23.51
C ARG A 160 -24.72 -7.05 -23.06
N GLN A 161 -25.34 -6.81 -21.91
CA GLN A 161 -25.54 -5.48 -21.32
C GLN A 161 -24.85 -5.33 -19.95
N LEU A 162 -24.06 -6.31 -19.52
CA LEU A 162 -23.37 -6.28 -18.23
C LEU A 162 -21.97 -5.71 -18.40
N TRP A 163 -21.76 -4.52 -17.85
CA TRP A 163 -20.52 -3.77 -17.95
C TRP A 163 -19.84 -3.71 -16.59
N LYS A 164 -18.54 -3.99 -16.54
CA LYS A 164 -17.69 -3.82 -15.35
C LYS A 164 -16.68 -2.69 -15.58
N PHE A 165 -16.15 -2.18 -14.48
CA PHE A 165 -15.16 -1.11 -14.52
C PHE A 165 -13.87 -1.54 -13.85
N GLU A 166 -12.75 -1.18 -14.48
CA GLU A 166 -11.42 -1.40 -13.94
C GLU A 166 -10.71 -0.05 -13.83
N ILE A 167 -10.38 0.38 -12.60
CA ILE A 167 -9.65 1.63 -12.37
C ILE A 167 -8.24 1.50 -12.96
N ALA A 168 -7.83 2.51 -13.73
CA ALA A 168 -6.52 2.57 -14.37
C ALA A 168 -5.62 3.64 -13.74
N ASP A 169 -4.33 3.60 -14.05
CA ASP A 169 -3.38 4.69 -13.85
C ASP A 169 -3.38 5.34 -12.46
N TYR A 170 -3.33 4.52 -11.41
CA TYR A 170 -3.19 4.99 -10.04
C TYR A 170 -1.90 4.50 -9.38
N LYS A 171 -1.42 5.27 -8.40
CA LYS A 171 -0.31 4.93 -7.51
C LYS A 171 -0.69 5.25 -6.07
N LEU A 172 -0.35 4.35 -5.15
CA LEU A 172 -0.46 4.57 -3.71
C LEU A 172 0.91 4.92 -3.12
N LYS A 173 0.93 5.91 -2.23
CA LYS A 173 2.08 6.26 -1.39
C LYS A 173 1.66 6.20 0.07
N VAL A 174 2.49 5.62 0.91
CA VAL A 174 2.19 5.44 2.34
C VAL A 174 3.27 6.09 3.17
N GLU A 175 2.83 6.91 4.12
CA GLU A 175 3.68 7.52 5.15
C GLU A 175 3.30 6.89 6.50
N ILE A 176 4.22 6.16 7.12
CA ILE A 176 4.01 5.54 8.43
C ILE A 176 4.64 6.42 9.50
N GLU A 177 3.81 6.89 10.44
CA GLU A 177 4.22 7.75 11.53
C GLU A 177 3.39 7.50 12.80
N ASN A 178 3.62 8.30 13.85
CA ASN A 178 2.89 8.23 15.11
C ASN A 178 2.97 6.86 15.81
N PHE A 179 4.18 6.30 15.87
CA PHE A 179 4.45 5.07 16.59
C PHE A 179 4.12 5.23 18.08
N LYS A 180 3.33 4.30 18.61
CA LYS A 180 3.05 4.14 20.03
C LYS A 180 3.53 2.76 20.45
N TYR A 181 4.50 2.73 21.34
CA TYR A 181 5.06 1.51 21.89
C TYR A 181 4.27 1.10 23.13
N ASP A 182 4.01 -0.20 23.29
CA ASP A 182 3.30 -0.77 24.44
C ASP A 182 4.06 -0.55 25.76
N LYS A 183 5.38 -0.38 25.66
CA LYS A 183 6.28 -0.08 26.78
C LYS A 183 7.19 1.08 26.39
N LYS A 184 7.17 2.14 27.20
CA LYS A 184 8.25 3.13 27.22
C LYS A 184 9.27 2.67 28.25
N ILE A 185 10.48 2.39 27.78
CA ILE A 185 11.56 1.91 28.62
C ILE A 185 12.49 3.09 28.85
N ASN A 186 12.75 3.40 30.11
CA ASN A 186 13.71 4.41 30.52
C ASN A 186 15.05 3.78 30.95
N ASP A 187 15.03 2.48 31.28
CA ASP A 187 16.20 1.69 31.69
C ASP A 187 16.04 0.24 31.22
N LEU A 188 17.06 -0.29 30.53
CA LEU A 188 17.08 -1.65 29.99
C LEU A 188 17.75 -2.66 30.94
N ASP A 189 18.32 -2.23 32.07
CA ASP A 189 19.02 -3.11 33.02
C ASP A 189 18.12 -4.25 33.53
N SER A 190 16.83 -3.98 33.78
CA SER A 190 15.84 -4.98 34.22
C SER A 190 15.52 -6.06 33.18
N TYR A 191 15.91 -5.84 31.92
CA TYR A 191 15.72 -6.77 30.81
C TYR A 191 17.02 -7.48 30.42
N THR A 192 18.08 -7.33 31.23
CA THR A 192 19.35 -7.99 30.98
C THR A 192 19.33 -9.45 31.38
N SER A 193 19.97 -10.26 30.54
CA SER A 193 20.36 -11.63 30.84
C SER A 193 21.87 -11.72 30.88
N LYS A 194 22.41 -12.44 31.88
CA LYS A 194 23.84 -12.72 31.95
C LYS A 194 24.17 -13.87 31.02
N ILE A 195 25.01 -13.63 30.02
CA ILE A 195 25.58 -14.67 29.17
C ILE A 195 27.06 -14.79 29.50
N THR A 196 27.44 -15.94 30.03
CA THR A 196 28.81 -16.21 30.45
C THR A 196 29.55 -17.04 29.41
N SER A 197 30.80 -16.70 29.15
CA SER A 197 31.70 -17.51 28.32
C SER A 197 33.02 -17.70 29.05
N VAL A 198 33.43 -18.96 29.25
CA VAL A 198 34.73 -19.29 29.83
C VAL A 198 35.80 -18.93 28.83
N ILE A 199 36.75 -18.10 29.25
CA ILE A 199 37.84 -17.61 28.40
C ILE A 199 39.20 -18.13 28.83
N PHE A 200 39.31 -18.59 30.08
CA PHE A 200 40.54 -19.17 30.57
C PHE A 200 40.25 -20.10 31.75
N THR A 201 40.88 -21.27 31.75
CA THR A 201 40.89 -22.20 32.87
C THR A 201 42.31 -22.69 33.08
N SER A 202 42.75 -22.73 34.34
CA SER A 202 44.03 -23.32 34.67
C SER A 202 44.04 -23.86 36.09
N ARG A 203 44.95 -24.82 36.33
CA ARG A 203 45.10 -25.50 37.61
C ARG A 203 46.57 -25.51 37.99
N ASN A 204 46.90 -24.89 39.11
CA ASN A 204 48.24 -24.93 39.69
C ASN A 204 48.32 -26.05 40.74
N ARG A 205 48.97 -27.16 40.39
CA ARG A 205 49.21 -28.28 41.32
C ARG A 205 50.49 -28.13 42.15
N SER A 206 51.23 -27.02 41.99
CA SER A 206 52.44 -26.76 42.78
C SER A 206 52.10 -26.67 44.27
N CYS A 207 52.99 -27.17 45.12
CA CYS A 207 52.84 -27.10 46.58
C CYS A 207 53.25 -25.75 47.16
N SER A 208 54.06 -24.95 46.45
CA SER A 208 54.72 -23.78 47.05
C SER A 208 54.74 -22.51 46.19
N ASN A 209 54.58 -22.62 44.86
CA ASN A 209 54.85 -21.48 43.97
C ASN A 209 53.57 -21.02 43.25
N PRO A 210 53.17 -19.74 43.38
CA PRO A 210 52.13 -19.17 42.53
C PRO A 210 52.66 -19.02 41.09
N TRP A 211 51.76 -19.08 40.12
CA TRP A 211 52.06 -18.89 38.71
C TRP A 211 51.26 -17.71 38.15
N LYS A 212 51.91 -16.86 37.34
CA LYS A 212 51.27 -15.77 36.61
C LYS A 212 51.18 -16.08 35.12
N THR A 213 50.03 -15.80 34.55
CA THR A 213 49.78 -15.88 33.11
C THR A 213 49.07 -14.62 32.63
N GLU A 214 49.07 -14.38 31.33
CA GLU A 214 48.40 -13.24 30.71
C GLU A 214 47.38 -13.76 29.69
N ILE A 215 46.18 -13.19 29.71
CA ILE A 215 45.18 -13.41 28.67
C ILE A 215 45.00 -12.13 27.85
N THR A 216 44.95 -12.26 26.54
CA THR A 216 44.63 -11.15 25.63
C THR A 216 43.21 -11.34 25.12
N LEU A 217 42.38 -10.31 25.26
CA LEU A 217 40.98 -10.32 24.83
C LEU A 217 40.72 -9.21 23.81
N SER A 218 39.85 -9.49 22.86
CA SER A 218 39.32 -8.52 21.89
C SER A 218 37.95 -9.00 21.40
N GLU A 219 36.94 -8.86 22.24
CA GLU A 219 35.57 -9.28 21.96
C GLU A 219 34.65 -8.08 21.78
N LYS A 220 33.66 -8.20 20.90
CA LYS A 220 32.66 -7.14 20.64
C LYS A 220 31.27 -7.69 20.36
N THR A 221 30.26 -6.99 20.82
CA THR A 221 28.84 -7.27 20.55
C THR A 221 28.20 -6.03 19.92
N PRO A 222 27.65 -6.11 18.69
CA PRO A 222 26.94 -4.99 18.09
C PRO A 222 25.59 -4.77 18.78
N ASN A 223 25.20 -3.51 18.92
CA ASN A 223 23.88 -3.13 19.39
C ASN A 223 23.01 -2.79 18.17
N ILE A 224 21.90 -3.51 18.04
CA ILE A 224 21.03 -3.53 16.86
C ILE A 224 19.61 -3.27 17.32
N THR A 225 18.94 -2.36 16.62
CA THR A 225 17.50 -2.16 16.72
C THR A 225 16.86 -2.57 15.41
N SER A 226 15.76 -3.31 15.46
CA SER A 226 15.08 -3.76 14.26
C SER A 226 13.57 -3.64 14.35
N TRP A 227 12.92 -3.31 13.23
CA TRP A 227 11.48 -3.17 13.12
C TRP A 227 10.95 -4.28 12.23
N SER A 228 9.88 -4.93 12.67
CA SER A 228 9.09 -5.85 11.85
C SER A 228 7.63 -5.43 11.93
N PHE A 229 6.99 -5.27 10.77
CA PHE A 229 5.54 -5.07 10.72
C PHE A 229 4.84 -6.41 10.79
N ASN A 230 3.77 -6.50 11.56
CA ASN A 230 2.98 -7.71 11.63
C ASN A 230 2.32 -7.96 10.28
N LYS A 231 2.34 -9.22 9.85
CA LYS A 231 1.56 -9.65 8.71
C LYS A 231 0.08 -9.41 9.01
N SER A 232 -0.56 -8.59 8.18
CA SER A 232 -1.99 -8.47 8.19
C SER A 232 -2.50 -8.85 6.81
N ASN A 233 -3.44 -9.79 6.77
CA ASN A 233 -4.18 -10.10 5.53
C ASN A 233 -4.86 -8.84 4.99
N ASP A 234 -5.18 -7.89 5.87
CA ASP A 234 -5.82 -6.63 5.56
C ASP A 234 -4.85 -5.60 4.95
N LEU A 235 -3.53 -5.74 5.12
CA LEU A 235 -2.49 -4.81 4.63
C LEU A 235 -1.70 -5.36 3.43
N THR A 236 -2.29 -6.30 2.70
CA THR A 236 -1.70 -6.80 1.45
C THR A 236 -2.03 -5.81 0.35
N PHE A 237 -1.04 -5.08 -0.15
CA PHE A 237 -1.22 -4.11 -1.22
C PHE A 237 -0.74 -4.73 -2.53
N LEU A 238 -1.60 -4.81 -3.54
CA LEU A 238 -1.30 -5.66 -4.69
C LEU A 238 -0.15 -5.16 -5.59
N ASP A 239 0.26 -3.89 -5.57
CA ASP A 239 1.44 -3.45 -6.34
C ASP A 239 2.10 -2.13 -5.85
N ASN A 240 3.44 -2.08 -5.95
CA ASN A 240 4.31 -0.89 -5.90
C ASN A 240 3.97 0.18 -4.85
N LEU A 241 3.85 -0.24 -3.58
CA LEU A 241 3.68 0.68 -2.47
C LEU A 241 4.99 1.44 -2.23
N ASP A 242 4.93 2.77 -2.37
CA ASP A 242 6.04 3.66 -2.03
C ASP A 242 5.90 4.02 -0.55
N VAL A 243 6.63 3.32 0.32
CA VAL A 243 6.48 3.41 1.78
C VAL A 243 7.59 4.23 2.38
N ASP A 244 7.25 5.39 2.94
CA ASP A 244 8.14 6.19 3.76
C ASP A 244 7.79 5.95 5.24
N VAL A 245 8.74 5.46 6.04
CA VAL A 245 8.54 5.27 7.48
C VAL A 245 9.28 6.33 8.27
N LYS A 246 8.65 6.86 9.32
CA LYS A 246 9.24 7.76 10.32
C LYS A 246 9.05 7.17 11.72
N ALA A 247 10.07 6.48 12.23
CA ALA A 247 10.01 5.81 13.53
C ALA A 247 11.10 6.31 14.48
N GLU A 248 10.78 6.38 15.76
CA GLU A 248 11.77 6.52 16.82
C GLU A 248 12.46 5.17 17.06
N TYR A 249 13.69 5.20 17.57
CA TYR A 249 14.43 3.99 17.96
C TYR A 249 15.00 4.11 19.36
N ALA A 250 15.01 3.01 20.10
CA ALA A 250 15.80 2.90 21.33
C ALA A 250 17.02 2.02 21.07
N GLY A 251 18.19 2.49 21.51
CA GLY A 251 19.38 1.65 21.64
C GLY A 251 19.41 0.92 22.97
N VAL A 252 20.45 0.10 23.19
CA VAL A 252 20.63 -0.65 24.45
C VAL A 252 20.81 0.25 25.69
N LYS A 253 21.05 1.56 25.50
CA LYS A 253 21.11 2.57 26.58
C LYS A 253 19.74 3.17 26.95
N GLY A 254 18.65 2.59 26.44
CA GLY A 254 17.31 2.74 27.02
C GLY A 254 16.58 4.05 26.73
N THR A 255 17.05 4.89 25.82
CA THR A 255 16.39 6.14 25.46
C THR A 255 16.02 6.13 23.99
N PHE A 256 14.73 6.38 23.71
CA PHE A 256 14.25 6.55 22.34
C PHE A 256 14.78 7.88 21.78
N HIS A 257 15.48 7.81 20.66
CA HIS A 257 16.08 8.95 19.97
C HIS A 257 15.70 8.90 18.49
N GLU A 258 15.83 10.07 17.84
CA GLU A 258 15.86 10.32 16.39
C GLU A 258 14.80 9.61 15.49
N ILE A 259 14.22 10.37 14.57
CA ILE A 259 13.33 9.82 13.53
C ILE A 259 14.18 9.20 12.43
N ILE A 260 14.16 7.88 12.30
CA ILE A 260 14.75 7.20 11.13
C ILE A 260 13.75 7.29 9.99
N LYS A 261 14.26 7.65 8.81
CA LYS A 261 13.53 7.58 7.55
C LYS A 261 14.08 6.46 6.69
N TRP A 262 13.20 5.58 6.22
CA TRP A 262 13.55 4.64 5.16
C TRP A 262 12.42 4.52 4.16
N ASN A 263 12.80 4.29 2.91
CA ASN A 263 11.89 3.98 1.83
C ASN A 263 11.87 2.47 1.59
N ASN A 264 10.70 1.92 1.32
CA ASN A 264 10.55 0.56 0.84
C ASN A 264 9.71 0.55 -0.43
N LYS A 265 10.20 -0.17 -1.45
CA LYS A 265 9.45 -0.46 -2.68
C LYS A 265 9.18 -1.96 -2.70
N THR A 266 8.08 -2.36 -2.09
CA THR A 266 7.69 -3.77 -1.95
C THR A 266 6.19 -3.93 -2.22
N THR A 267 5.80 -5.15 -2.56
CA THR A 267 4.40 -5.57 -2.67
C THR A 267 3.78 -5.88 -1.30
N SER A 268 4.55 -5.82 -0.21
CA SER A 268 4.04 -6.02 1.14
C SER A 268 4.77 -5.15 2.15
N LEU A 269 4.08 -4.80 3.23
CA LEU A 269 4.69 -4.09 4.37
C LEU A 269 5.60 -5.02 5.21
N GLU A 270 5.65 -6.31 4.88
CA GLU A 270 6.46 -7.31 5.57
C GLU A 270 7.94 -7.03 5.29
N THR A 271 8.58 -6.22 6.11
CA THR A 271 10.00 -5.96 5.94
C THR A 271 10.65 -5.72 7.28
N THR A 272 11.75 -6.43 7.50
CA THR A 272 12.59 -6.23 8.68
C THR A 272 13.63 -5.16 8.38
N LYS A 273 13.47 -3.96 8.95
CA LYS A 273 14.53 -2.95 8.92
C LYS A 273 15.46 -3.19 10.10
N LYS A 274 16.77 -3.22 9.87
CA LYS A 274 17.80 -3.27 10.92
C LYS A 274 18.62 -1.99 10.92
N LEU A 275 18.91 -1.46 12.10
CA LEU A 275 19.83 -0.36 12.33
C LEU A 275 20.89 -0.80 13.35
N LYS A 276 22.17 -0.72 12.96
CA LYS A 276 23.29 -0.85 13.90
C LYS A 276 23.59 0.53 14.47
N LEU A 277 23.59 0.65 15.80
CA LEU A 277 23.75 1.93 16.51
C LEU A 277 25.19 2.13 16.99
N ASP A 278 25.62 1.26 17.90
CA ASP A 278 26.96 1.23 18.46
C ASP A 278 27.39 -0.23 18.72
N GLU A 279 28.49 -0.41 19.46
CA GLU A 279 28.95 -1.72 19.90
C GLU A 279 29.53 -1.65 21.31
N THR A 280 29.33 -2.73 22.05
CA THR A 280 29.91 -2.92 23.38
C THR A 280 31.07 -3.88 23.24
N ASN A 281 32.26 -3.46 23.70
CA ASN A 281 33.50 -4.20 23.49
C ASN A 281 34.29 -4.37 24.79
N ILE A 282 35.15 -5.39 24.79
CA ILE A 282 36.17 -5.60 25.80
C ILE A 282 37.47 -5.97 25.10
N SER A 283 38.49 -5.15 25.33
CA SER A 283 39.81 -5.37 24.76
C SER A 283 40.89 -5.06 25.79
N GLY A 284 41.90 -5.92 25.89
CA GLY A 284 43.01 -5.70 26.80
C GLY A 284 43.79 -6.96 27.16
N LYS A 285 44.84 -6.76 27.94
CA LYS A 285 45.66 -7.81 28.53
C LYS A 285 45.34 -7.90 30.01
N TYR A 286 44.99 -9.09 30.49
CA TYR A 286 44.66 -9.32 31.89
C TYR A 286 45.66 -10.32 32.49
N SER A 287 46.37 -9.89 33.52
CA SER A 287 47.28 -10.76 34.26
C SER A 287 46.48 -11.56 35.30
N ILE A 288 46.63 -12.88 35.26
CA ILE A 288 45.99 -13.82 36.17
C ILE A 288 47.07 -14.47 37.01
N GLU A 289 47.01 -14.23 38.32
CA GLU A 289 47.81 -14.97 39.30
C GLU A 289 47.02 -16.17 39.83
N ILE A 290 47.66 -17.33 39.83
CA ILE A 290 47.12 -18.63 40.25
C ILE A 290 47.98 -19.13 41.42
N GLN A 291 47.41 -19.13 42.61
CA GLN A 291 48.06 -19.56 43.84
C GLN A 291 48.39 -21.06 43.81
N ASN A 292 49.27 -21.50 44.71
CA ASN A 292 49.59 -22.91 44.88
C ASN A 292 48.32 -23.69 45.28
N LYS A 293 48.13 -24.86 44.68
CA LYS A 293 46.92 -25.70 44.84
C LYS A 293 45.61 -24.96 44.50
N GLU A 294 45.61 -24.03 43.55
CA GLU A 294 44.41 -23.32 43.09
C GLU A 294 44.00 -23.79 41.69
N GLU A 295 42.70 -23.97 41.49
CA GLU A 295 42.07 -24.03 40.17
C GLU A 295 41.33 -22.74 39.92
N VAL A 296 41.59 -22.10 38.78
CA VAL A 296 41.04 -20.82 38.40
C VAL A 296 40.27 -20.97 37.10
N GLU A 297 39.08 -20.38 37.07
CA GLU A 297 38.26 -20.20 35.88
C GLU A 297 37.94 -18.71 35.73
N VAL A 298 38.27 -18.15 34.58
CA VAL A 298 37.96 -16.78 34.20
C VAL A 298 36.89 -16.77 33.13
N LYS A 299 35.84 -15.98 33.36
CA LYS A 299 34.68 -15.83 32.48
C LYS A 299 34.57 -14.39 32.02
N ILE A 300 34.10 -14.20 30.78
CA ILE A 300 33.45 -12.95 30.38
C ILE A 300 31.97 -13.10 30.67
N ILE A 301 31.40 -12.10 31.31
CA ILE A 301 29.96 -11.99 31.56
C ILE A 301 29.43 -10.84 30.72
N TRP A 302 28.61 -11.16 29.73
CA TRP A 302 27.88 -10.18 28.95
C TRP A 302 26.50 -9.95 29.57
N HIS A 303 26.17 -8.68 29.83
CA HIS A 303 24.81 -8.29 30.20
C HIS A 303 24.03 -7.97 28.92
N LYS A 304 23.42 -9.01 28.34
CA LYS A 304 22.75 -8.89 27.04
C LYS A 304 21.28 -8.55 27.19
N VAL A 305 20.82 -7.68 26.30
CA VAL A 305 19.41 -7.36 26.12
C VAL A 305 18.96 -8.02 24.82
N ASN A 306 17.81 -8.69 24.87
CA ASN A 306 17.05 -9.09 23.70
C ASN A 306 15.59 -8.85 24.05
N LEU A 307 15.03 -7.75 23.55
CA LEU A 307 13.73 -7.29 23.96
C LEU A 307 12.85 -6.94 22.77
N ASP A 308 11.70 -7.59 22.72
CA ASP A 308 10.64 -7.28 21.78
C ASP A 308 9.61 -6.36 22.44
N ILE A 309 9.32 -5.24 21.78
CA ILE A 309 8.34 -4.24 22.21
C ILE A 309 7.32 -4.12 21.09
N GLN A 310 6.03 -4.26 21.42
CA GLN A 310 4.97 -4.11 20.43
C GLN A 310 4.73 -2.64 20.14
N PHE A 311 4.38 -2.32 18.90
CA PHE A 311 3.94 -0.98 18.54
C PHE A 311 2.66 -1.00 17.71
N THR A 312 1.89 0.08 17.86
CA THR A 312 0.88 0.52 16.90
C THR A 312 1.41 1.77 16.19
N ALA A 313 1.17 1.93 14.89
CA ALA A 313 1.50 3.14 14.15
C ALA A 313 0.35 3.50 13.20
N MET A 314 0.36 4.72 12.69
CA MET A 314 -0.61 5.17 11.70
C MET A 314 0.03 5.21 10.32
N ALA A 315 -0.53 4.45 9.39
CA ALA A 315 -0.22 4.53 7.98
C ALA A 315 -1.15 5.55 7.31
N LYS A 316 -0.57 6.64 6.83
CA LYS A 316 -1.24 7.69 6.06
C LYS A 316 -1.07 7.42 4.58
N ILE A 317 -2.15 7.06 3.92
CA ILE A 317 -2.19 6.63 2.53
C ILE A 317 -2.66 7.79 1.65
N LYS A 318 -1.84 8.12 0.64
CA LYS A 318 -2.12 9.08 -0.42
C LYS A 318 -2.27 8.33 -1.73
N GLY A 319 -3.27 8.70 -2.52
CA GLY A 319 -3.43 8.21 -3.89
C GLY A 319 -3.06 9.30 -4.89
N PHE A 320 -2.52 8.86 -6.01
CA PHE A 320 -2.22 9.68 -7.17
C PHE A 320 -2.80 9.00 -8.40
N SER A 321 -3.38 9.76 -9.30
CA SER A 321 -3.87 9.25 -10.57
C SER A 321 -3.91 10.36 -11.60
N ASP A 322 -4.03 9.98 -12.87
CA ASP A 322 -4.40 10.95 -13.89
C ASP A 322 -5.82 11.46 -13.58
N ARG A 323 -6.07 12.77 -13.73
CA ARG A 323 -7.33 13.41 -13.35
C ARG A 323 -7.91 14.22 -14.50
N LEU A 324 -9.20 14.07 -14.74
CA LEU A 324 -9.93 14.87 -15.72
C LEU A 324 -10.06 16.32 -15.22
N ARG A 325 -9.71 17.29 -16.08
CA ARG A 325 -10.01 18.71 -15.87
C ARG A 325 -11.38 19.05 -16.45
N LYS A 326 -12.02 20.08 -15.89
CA LYS A 326 -13.28 20.68 -16.34
C LYS A 326 -13.25 21.19 -17.77
N ASN A 327 -12.10 21.26 -18.46
CA ASN A 327 -11.98 21.61 -19.88
C ASN A 327 -11.78 20.38 -20.79
N GLY A 328 -11.78 19.17 -20.23
CA GLY A 328 -11.59 17.91 -20.97
C GLY A 328 -10.13 17.46 -21.12
N THR A 329 -9.14 18.22 -20.63
CA THR A 329 -7.75 17.77 -20.64
C THR A 329 -7.42 16.95 -19.38
N ILE A 330 -6.28 16.24 -19.41
CA ILE A 330 -5.86 15.35 -18.32
C ILE A 330 -4.70 15.99 -17.55
N ALA A 331 -4.84 16.08 -16.23
CA ALA A 331 -3.76 16.40 -15.31
C ALA A 331 -3.09 15.08 -14.86
N LYS A 332 -1.81 14.89 -15.16
CA LYS A 332 -1.15 13.60 -14.89
C LYS A 332 -0.73 13.47 -13.44
N MET A 333 -0.97 12.29 -12.85
CA MET A 333 -0.46 11.90 -11.51
C MET A 333 -0.72 12.93 -10.40
N GLU A 334 -1.91 13.53 -10.40
CA GLU A 334 -2.35 14.46 -9.37
C GLU A 334 -2.84 13.72 -8.12
N GLN A 335 -2.72 14.36 -6.96
CA GLN A 335 -3.27 13.79 -5.71
C GLN A 335 -4.81 13.72 -5.80
N VAL A 336 -5.34 12.54 -5.50
CA VAL A 336 -6.79 12.29 -5.45
C VAL A 336 -7.35 12.49 -4.04
N ASP A 337 -8.66 12.54 -3.91
CA ASP A 337 -9.32 12.61 -2.60
C ASP A 337 -9.49 11.23 -1.94
N ALA A 338 -9.97 11.24 -0.69
CA ALA A 338 -10.10 10.03 0.12
C ALA A 338 -11.06 8.99 -0.46
N ASN A 339 -12.06 9.38 -1.26
CA ASN A 339 -12.98 8.42 -1.90
C ASN A 339 -12.24 7.59 -2.95
N ALA A 340 -11.47 8.26 -3.81
CA ALA A 340 -10.64 7.59 -4.80
C ALA A 340 -9.56 6.72 -4.14
N VAL A 341 -8.89 7.20 -3.08
CA VAL A 341 -7.92 6.38 -2.31
C VAL A 341 -8.59 5.12 -1.76
N SER A 342 -9.79 5.25 -1.19
CA SER A 342 -10.53 4.11 -0.62
C SER A 342 -10.87 3.06 -1.67
N LEU A 343 -11.23 3.47 -2.89
CA LEU A 343 -11.46 2.57 -4.01
C LEU A 343 -10.18 1.89 -4.50
N PHE A 344 -9.07 2.63 -4.60
CA PHE A 344 -7.78 2.06 -4.99
C PHE A 344 -7.35 0.96 -4.01
N LEU A 345 -7.55 1.21 -2.71
CA LEU A 345 -7.30 0.23 -1.65
C LEU A 345 -8.19 -1.00 -1.81
N LYS A 346 -9.50 -0.83 -2.01
CA LYS A 346 -10.43 -1.95 -2.24
C LYS A 346 -10.03 -2.78 -3.45
N ASN A 347 -9.71 -2.14 -4.58
CA ASN A 347 -9.25 -2.81 -5.81
C ASN A 347 -7.89 -3.51 -5.61
N SER A 348 -7.04 -2.98 -4.73
CA SER A 348 -5.80 -3.63 -4.31
C SER A 348 -6.01 -4.78 -3.31
N GLY A 349 -7.25 -5.16 -3.01
CA GLY A 349 -7.57 -6.26 -2.09
C GLY A 349 -7.47 -5.91 -0.60
N PHE A 350 -7.34 -4.62 -0.25
CA PHE A 350 -7.31 -4.16 1.14
C PHE A 350 -8.64 -4.44 1.83
N LYS A 351 -8.60 -5.09 3.00
CA LYS A 351 -9.78 -5.49 3.79
C LYS A 351 -9.87 -4.82 5.15
N GLY A 352 -8.91 -3.96 5.48
CA GLY A 352 -8.84 -3.33 6.79
C GLY A 352 -9.88 -2.25 7.01
N LYS A 353 -9.98 -1.79 8.25
CA LYS A 353 -10.78 -0.60 8.58
C LYS A 353 -10.03 0.66 8.13
N ILE A 354 -10.75 1.54 7.45
CA ILE A 354 -10.24 2.84 7.00
C ILE A 354 -10.87 3.97 7.81
N ALA A 355 -10.06 4.97 8.13
CA ALA A 355 -10.52 6.29 8.56
C ALA A 355 -10.06 7.33 7.54
N THR A 356 -10.71 8.49 7.47
CA THR A 356 -10.35 9.55 6.52
C THR A 356 -9.86 10.80 7.25
N GLU A 357 -8.80 11.43 6.72
CA GLU A 357 -8.26 12.69 7.20
C GLU A 357 -7.96 13.60 6.00
N GLY A 358 -8.92 14.48 5.68
CA GLY A 358 -8.87 15.30 4.48
C GLY A 358 -8.85 14.44 3.21
N LYS A 359 -7.78 14.54 2.42
CA LYS A 359 -7.58 13.73 1.19
C LYS A 359 -6.89 12.39 1.45
N ASN A 360 -6.55 12.07 2.69
CA ASN A 360 -5.78 10.88 3.02
C ASN A 360 -6.66 9.82 3.67
N VAL A 361 -6.28 8.56 3.50
CA VAL A 361 -6.84 7.44 4.25
C VAL A 361 -5.85 7.06 5.34
N LEU A 362 -6.35 6.86 6.55
CA LEU A 362 -5.59 6.44 7.72
C LEU A 362 -5.90 4.99 8.04
N VAL A 363 -4.85 4.20 8.23
CA VAL A 363 -4.93 2.80 8.63
C VAL A 363 -4.02 2.58 9.84
N GLU A 364 -4.55 1.95 10.88
CA GLU A 364 -3.73 1.52 12.00
C GLU A 364 -2.95 0.26 11.62
N ILE A 365 -1.66 0.26 11.89
CA ILE A 365 -0.78 -0.88 11.66
C ILE A 365 -0.11 -1.30 12.96
N THR A 366 0.26 -2.58 13.05
CA THR A 366 0.96 -3.11 14.22
C THR A 366 2.28 -3.76 13.82
N GLY A 367 3.19 -3.85 14.78
CA GLY A 367 4.47 -4.50 14.58
C GLY A 367 5.25 -4.65 15.87
N ASN A 368 6.52 -5.05 15.74
CA ASN A 368 7.45 -5.20 16.84
C ASN A 368 8.73 -4.42 16.54
N ILE A 369 9.27 -3.79 17.57
CA ILE A 369 10.65 -3.33 17.59
C ILE A 369 11.45 -4.27 18.49
N ASN A 370 12.51 -4.86 17.94
CA ASN A 370 13.44 -5.71 18.67
C ASN A 370 14.72 -4.91 18.96
N ILE A 371 15.12 -4.88 20.22
CA ILE A 371 16.35 -4.26 20.71
C ILE A 371 17.27 -5.40 21.16
N GLN A 372 18.41 -5.54 20.49
CA GLN A 372 19.40 -6.57 20.76
C GLN A 372 20.78 -5.98 20.97
N GLY A 373 21.50 -6.44 21.99
CA GLY A 373 22.90 -6.08 22.18
C GLY A 373 23.41 -6.36 23.57
N ALA A 374 24.43 -5.64 24.00
CA ALA A 374 24.98 -5.73 25.36
C ALA A 374 25.07 -4.36 26.02
N LEU A 375 24.56 -4.26 27.24
CA LEU A 375 24.65 -3.05 28.05
C LEU A 375 26.06 -2.85 28.60
N LYS A 376 26.66 -3.93 29.09
CA LYS A 376 28.03 -3.98 29.62
C LYS A 376 28.61 -5.38 29.54
N CYS A 377 29.91 -5.46 29.76
CA CYS A 377 30.66 -6.70 29.93
C CYS A 377 31.60 -6.57 31.13
N GLU A 378 31.75 -7.66 31.87
CA GLU A 378 32.67 -7.77 33.00
C GLU A 378 33.47 -9.07 32.92
N ILE A 379 34.62 -9.10 33.59
CA ILE A 379 35.44 -10.30 33.76
C ILE A 379 35.29 -10.77 35.19
N GLU A 380 34.94 -12.04 35.35
CA GLU A 380 34.86 -12.69 36.66
C GLU A 380 35.95 -13.76 36.75
N LYS A 381 36.76 -13.69 37.80
CA LYS A 381 37.68 -14.77 38.20
C LYS A 381 37.00 -15.54 39.33
N SER A 382 36.77 -16.83 39.12
CA SER A 382 36.37 -17.78 40.15
C SER A 382 37.53 -18.72 40.45
N SER A 383 37.67 -19.15 41.70
CA SER A 383 38.70 -20.10 42.06
C SER A 383 38.29 -21.07 43.16
N LYS A 384 38.95 -22.22 43.17
CA LYS A 384 38.76 -23.28 44.16
C LYS A 384 40.11 -23.86 44.56
N PHE A 385 40.34 -24.00 45.86
CA PHE A 385 41.51 -24.71 46.37
C PHE A 385 41.34 -26.22 46.23
N LEU A 386 42.40 -26.89 45.80
CA LEU A 386 42.48 -28.33 45.69
C LEU A 386 42.70 -28.92 47.08
N SER A 387 41.79 -29.79 47.51
CA SER A 387 42.02 -30.67 48.66
C SER A 387 43.09 -31.72 48.29
N ASN A 388 43.92 -32.07 49.27
CA ASN A 388 44.96 -33.08 49.13
C ASN A 388 44.44 -34.43 48.66
#